data_AF-A0A2S2R332-F1
#
_entry.id   AF-A0A2S2R332-F1
#
_cell.length_a   1.000
_cell.length_b   1.000
_cell.length_c   1.000
_cell.angle_alpha   90.00
_cell.angle_beta   90.00
_cell.angle_gamma   90.00
#
_symmetry.space_group_name_H-M   'P 1'
#
loop_
_entity.id
_entity.type
_entity.pdbx_description
1 polymer ?
#
loop_
_entity_poly.entity_id
_entity_poly.type
_entity_poly.pdbx_seq_one_letter_code
_entity_poly.pdbx_strand_id
1 'polypeptide(L)'
;MGKYPNDANCTWIIRAPPNQVVWLVFTEFQLESNYALSDENCPNDAVFVFDESDINSNNSKGLGEFCGNLNNKLPKIVSRTNTLFVQFISDSSISEKGFVGEVSFSYGEASGCGGTIRLNKSNTASGYILKTPKLPVKSIMDCGWLILAEPSYVVQIQLLNYTEIPKCPVNTTDCRCSSIKFLDGPGRMAFEIYQYCMGKISTPSFTSSGNEAFINFLTYNLDVDVDFEMKITSVISICGPKLLAANSETQILTSPNYPLSYDNNIICSWTIESDNLGSLIMLNFTDLDMADNKDCKSDYLEIQYEQFMELYSIKLCHNDHMFNIISDNYVKLKLHTDLQKTSKGFRLEYKNTYCPPVYDKHYGRVAIYSGRNHNRECTFSIILSQQNLTISAYFLNS
;
A
#
# COMPACT_ATOMS: atom_id res chain seq x y z
N MET A 1 10.78 -2.66 -33.24
CA MET A 1 9.74 -3.64 -33.61
C MET A 1 8.73 -2.97 -34.53
N GLY A 2 8.17 -3.70 -35.49
CA GLY A 2 7.08 -3.21 -36.34
C GLY A 2 5.74 -3.21 -35.59
N LYS A 3 4.71 -2.60 -36.20
CA LYS A 3 3.34 -2.63 -35.66
C LYS A 3 2.72 -4.03 -35.82
N TYR A 4 1.79 -4.42 -34.93
CA TYR A 4 1.06 -5.68 -35.08
C TYR A 4 0.06 -5.63 -36.25
N PRO A 5 -0.34 -6.77 -36.83
CA PRO A 5 -1.34 -6.79 -37.90
C PRO A 5 -2.77 -6.57 -37.37
N ASN A 6 -3.62 -5.97 -38.20
CA ASN A 6 -5.06 -5.91 -38.01
C ASN A 6 -5.69 -7.30 -38.21
N ASP A 7 -6.91 -7.50 -37.70
CA ASP A 7 -7.69 -8.74 -37.79
C ASP A 7 -6.94 -9.98 -37.24
N ALA A 8 -6.05 -9.78 -36.27
CA ALA A 8 -5.29 -10.84 -35.66
C ALA A 8 -6.15 -11.59 -34.62
N ASN A 9 -5.99 -12.90 -34.56
CA ASN A 9 -6.53 -13.73 -33.48
C ASN A 9 -5.49 -14.80 -33.14
N CYS A 10 -4.60 -14.44 -32.22
CA CYS A 10 -3.44 -15.24 -31.85
C CYS A 10 -3.60 -15.76 -30.43
N THR A 11 -3.45 -17.07 -30.24
CA THR A 11 -3.50 -17.69 -28.92
C THR A 11 -2.19 -18.41 -28.61
N TRP A 12 -1.57 -18.06 -27.49
CA TRP A 12 -0.43 -18.76 -26.92
C TRP A 12 -0.87 -19.61 -25.73
N ILE A 13 -0.40 -20.85 -25.70
CA ILE A 13 -0.62 -21.77 -24.57
C ILE A 13 0.73 -21.99 -23.91
N ILE A 14 0.87 -21.50 -22.69
CA ILE A 14 2.10 -21.58 -21.90
C ILE A 14 1.91 -22.66 -20.84
N ARG A 15 2.77 -23.68 -20.84
CA ARG A 15 2.72 -24.80 -19.89
C ARG A 15 3.97 -24.83 -19.02
N ALA A 16 3.78 -24.59 -17.73
CA ALA A 16 4.80 -24.77 -16.72
C ALA A 16 5.01 -26.27 -16.42
N PRO A 17 6.17 -26.65 -15.87
CA PRO A 17 6.40 -27.98 -15.30
C PRO A 17 5.34 -28.36 -14.25
N PRO A 18 5.16 -29.66 -13.96
CA PRO A 18 4.24 -30.11 -12.91
C PRO A 18 4.50 -29.40 -11.57
N ASN A 19 3.42 -29.02 -10.88
CA ASN A 19 3.43 -28.30 -9.60
C ASN A 19 3.99 -26.86 -9.62
N GLN A 20 4.30 -26.34 -10.81
CA GLN A 20 4.65 -24.94 -11.02
C GLN A 20 3.50 -24.16 -11.67
N VAL A 21 3.53 -22.85 -11.49
CA VAL A 21 2.62 -21.88 -12.09
C VAL A 21 3.41 -20.99 -13.05
N VAL A 22 2.71 -20.45 -14.03
CA VAL A 22 3.21 -19.52 -15.03
C VAL A 22 3.18 -18.11 -14.46
N TRP A 23 4.33 -17.44 -14.49
CA TRP A 23 4.48 -16.02 -14.25
C TRP A 23 4.64 -15.32 -15.60
N LEU A 24 3.71 -14.41 -15.91
CA LEU A 24 3.76 -13.57 -17.10
C LEU A 24 3.91 -12.11 -16.67
N VAL A 25 5.00 -11.49 -17.10
CA VAL A 25 5.28 -10.07 -16.83
C VAL A 25 5.42 -9.36 -18.16
N PHE A 26 4.53 -8.38 -18.41
CA PHE A 26 4.70 -7.51 -19.57
C PHE A 26 5.85 -6.53 -19.32
N THR A 27 6.71 -6.34 -20.31
CA THR A 27 7.84 -5.39 -20.30
C THR A 27 7.61 -4.21 -21.22
N GLU A 28 6.76 -4.38 -22.23
CA GLU A 28 6.23 -3.32 -23.10
C GLU A 28 4.77 -3.66 -23.42
N PHE A 29 3.89 -2.65 -23.45
CA PHE A 29 2.48 -2.86 -23.78
C PHE A 29 1.84 -1.61 -24.39
N GLN A 30 1.62 -1.63 -25.70
CA GLN A 30 0.98 -0.58 -26.48
C GLN A 30 0.03 -1.20 -27.52
N LEU A 31 -1.25 -1.23 -27.18
CA LEU A 31 -2.35 -1.53 -28.09
C LEU A 31 -3.16 -0.25 -28.34
N GLU A 32 -4.09 -0.33 -29.28
CA GLU A 32 -5.08 0.71 -29.50
C GLU A 32 -5.75 1.11 -28.17
N SER A 33 -5.79 2.42 -27.91
CA SER A 33 -6.49 2.99 -26.75
C SER A 33 -7.80 3.61 -27.20
N ASN A 34 -8.89 3.34 -26.49
CA ASN A 34 -10.14 4.05 -26.75
C ASN A 34 -10.06 5.47 -26.16
N TYR A 35 -10.38 6.49 -26.98
CA TYR A 35 -10.45 7.90 -26.54
C TYR A 35 -11.75 8.23 -25.80
N ALA A 36 -12.72 7.30 -25.78
CA ALA A 36 -13.98 7.47 -25.07
C ALA A 36 -13.84 7.09 -23.59
N LEU A 37 -14.06 8.11 -22.75
CA LEU A 37 -14.11 8.10 -21.29
C LEU A 37 -14.73 6.81 -20.68
N SER A 38 -14.03 6.26 -19.69
CA SER A 38 -14.56 5.54 -18.50
C SER A 38 -14.98 4.07 -18.55
N ASP A 39 -14.86 3.32 -19.64
CA ASP A 39 -15.16 1.88 -19.59
C ASP A 39 -13.91 1.00 -19.44
N GLU A 40 -13.90 0.11 -18.45
CA GLU A 40 -12.89 -0.95 -18.19
C GLU A 40 -12.86 -2.06 -19.26
N ASN A 41 -13.61 -1.89 -20.35
CA ASN A 41 -13.76 -2.89 -21.40
C ASN A 41 -12.81 -2.55 -22.57
N CYS A 42 -12.19 -3.54 -23.19
CA CYS A 42 -11.32 -3.37 -24.34
C CYS A 42 -12.07 -3.75 -25.63
N PRO A 43 -12.88 -2.83 -26.22
CA PRO A 43 -13.79 -3.17 -27.32
C PRO A 43 -13.09 -3.42 -28.66
N ASN A 44 -11.85 -2.94 -28.83
CA ASN A 44 -11.09 -3.04 -30.06
C ASN A 44 -9.97 -4.07 -29.87
N ASP A 45 -8.72 -3.61 -29.82
CA ASP A 45 -7.56 -4.47 -29.61
C ASP A 45 -7.37 -4.85 -28.13
N ALA A 46 -7.30 -6.15 -27.85
CA ALA A 46 -7.24 -6.65 -26.49
C ALA A 46 -6.32 -7.87 -26.37
N VAL A 47 -5.62 -7.94 -25.23
CA VAL A 47 -4.98 -9.15 -24.74
C VAL A 47 -5.80 -9.69 -23.59
N PHE A 48 -6.34 -10.88 -23.78
CA PHE A 48 -7.01 -11.63 -22.74
C PHE A 48 -6.07 -12.68 -22.17
N VAL A 49 -6.08 -12.83 -20.85
CA VAL A 49 -5.27 -13.83 -20.15
C VAL A 49 -6.17 -14.69 -19.31
N PHE A 50 -6.10 -16.01 -19.50
CA PHE A 50 -6.96 -16.99 -18.83
C PHE A 50 -6.12 -18.10 -18.21
N ASP A 51 -6.58 -18.60 -17.07
CA ASP A 51 -6.07 -19.85 -16.53
C ASP A 51 -6.81 -21.05 -17.14
N GLU A 52 -6.18 -22.22 -17.20
CA GLU A 52 -6.88 -23.46 -17.57
C GLU A 52 -8.14 -23.73 -16.71
N SER A 53 -8.12 -23.34 -15.43
CA SER A 53 -9.28 -23.46 -14.55
C SER A 53 -10.49 -22.64 -15.02
N ASP A 54 -10.28 -21.61 -15.83
CA ASP A 54 -11.32 -20.68 -16.30
C ASP A 54 -12.11 -21.22 -17.50
N ILE A 55 -11.51 -22.10 -18.30
CA ILE A 55 -12.07 -22.53 -19.59
C ILE A 55 -13.41 -23.26 -19.43
N ASN A 56 -13.61 -23.94 -18.30
CA ASN A 56 -14.83 -24.69 -18.00
C ASN A 56 -15.84 -23.90 -17.13
N SER A 57 -15.54 -22.63 -16.82
CA SER A 57 -16.39 -21.78 -15.99
C SER A 57 -17.16 -20.81 -16.88
N ASN A 58 -18.48 -21.03 -17.00
CA ASN A 58 -19.36 -20.17 -17.80
C ASN A 58 -19.43 -18.70 -17.34
N ASN A 59 -18.80 -18.34 -16.19
CA ASN A 59 -18.78 -17.00 -15.62
C ASN A 59 -17.36 -16.51 -15.25
N SER A 60 -16.29 -17.13 -15.76
CA SER A 60 -14.94 -16.64 -15.46
C SER A 60 -14.61 -15.36 -16.24
N LYS A 61 -14.17 -14.32 -15.53
CA LYS A 61 -13.60 -13.09 -16.12
C LYS A 61 -12.13 -13.27 -16.58
N GLY A 62 -11.59 -14.48 -16.53
CA GLY A 62 -10.16 -14.73 -16.75
C GLY A 62 -9.28 -14.12 -15.66
N LEU A 63 -7.98 -14.00 -15.94
CA LEU A 63 -6.98 -13.35 -15.10
C LEU A 63 -6.78 -11.86 -15.47
N GLY A 64 -7.23 -11.44 -16.65
CA GLY A 64 -7.28 -10.03 -17.02
C GLY A 64 -7.54 -9.80 -18.51
N GLU A 65 -7.97 -8.59 -18.80
CA GLU A 65 -8.21 -8.03 -20.13
C GLU A 65 -7.45 -6.71 -20.22
N PHE A 66 -6.60 -6.55 -21.24
CA PHE A 66 -5.64 -5.45 -21.33
C PHE A 66 -5.63 -4.81 -22.71
N CYS A 67 -5.67 -3.48 -22.75
CA CYS A 67 -5.60 -2.65 -23.96
C CYS A 67 -4.97 -1.29 -23.67
N GLY A 68 -4.77 -0.47 -24.71
CA GLY A 68 -4.14 0.84 -24.60
C GLY A 68 -2.64 0.80 -24.28
N ASN A 69 -2.13 1.90 -23.74
CA ASN A 69 -0.72 2.06 -23.38
C ASN A 69 -0.51 1.87 -21.88
N LEU A 70 0.04 0.71 -21.50
CA LEU A 70 0.27 0.34 -20.10
C LEU A 70 1.73 0.44 -19.69
N ASN A 71 2.60 1.08 -20.48
CA ASN A 71 4.04 1.16 -20.18
C ASN A 71 4.36 1.79 -18.82
N ASN A 72 3.49 2.65 -18.28
CA ASN A 72 3.66 3.26 -16.96
C ASN A 72 3.19 2.36 -15.80
N LYS A 73 2.42 1.30 -16.08
CA LYS A 73 1.89 0.35 -15.10
C LYS A 73 1.64 -1.01 -15.75
N LEU A 74 2.73 -1.73 -16.01
CA LEU A 74 2.68 -3.00 -16.71
C LEU A 74 2.03 -4.11 -15.85
N PRO A 75 1.06 -4.88 -16.41
CA PRO A 75 0.44 -5.98 -15.67
C PRO A 75 1.43 -7.10 -15.35
N LYS A 76 1.21 -7.74 -14.19
CA LYS A 76 1.92 -8.95 -13.76
C LYS A 76 0.89 -10.00 -13.41
N ILE A 77 0.98 -11.17 -14.03
CA ILE A 77 -0.04 -12.21 -13.94
C ILE A 77 0.62 -13.51 -13.48
N VAL A 78 -0.06 -14.19 -12.56
CA VAL A 78 0.35 -15.49 -12.04
C VAL A 78 -0.82 -16.45 -12.26
N SER A 79 -0.55 -17.58 -12.93
CA SER A 79 -1.55 -18.62 -13.11
C SER A 79 -1.84 -19.34 -11.78
N ARG A 80 -3.03 -19.93 -11.68
CA ARG A 80 -3.45 -20.83 -10.59
C ARG A 80 -3.08 -22.28 -10.90
N THR A 81 -3.13 -22.68 -12.17
CA THR A 81 -2.72 -23.99 -12.66
C THR A 81 -1.35 -23.92 -13.32
N ASN A 82 -0.86 -25.03 -13.86
CA ASN A 82 0.39 -25.05 -14.63
C ASN A 82 0.19 -24.62 -16.10
N THR A 83 -1.00 -24.17 -16.50
CA THR A 83 -1.29 -23.78 -17.88
C THR A 83 -1.93 -22.39 -17.93
N LEU A 84 -1.33 -21.48 -18.70
CA LEU A 84 -1.81 -20.11 -18.94
C LEU A 84 -2.10 -19.92 -20.42
N PHE A 85 -3.23 -19.30 -20.73
CA PHE A 85 -3.64 -18.94 -22.08
C PHE A 85 -3.53 -17.42 -22.23
N VAL A 86 -2.87 -16.97 -23.29
CA VAL A 86 -2.81 -15.56 -23.68
C VAL A 86 -3.40 -15.46 -25.07
N GLN A 87 -4.49 -14.71 -25.23
CA GLN A 87 -5.14 -14.49 -26.51
C GLN A 87 -5.08 -13.01 -26.87
N PHE A 88 -4.50 -12.71 -28.02
CA PHE A 88 -4.50 -11.38 -28.62
C PHE A 88 -5.50 -11.34 -29.76
N ILE A 89 -6.43 -10.38 -29.69
CA ILE A 89 -7.40 -10.08 -30.73
C ILE A 89 -7.21 -8.62 -31.15
N SER A 90 -7.11 -8.37 -32.46
CA SER A 90 -7.15 -7.02 -33.03
C SER A 90 -8.29 -6.85 -34.03
N ASP A 91 -8.80 -5.63 -34.13
CA ASP A 91 -9.83 -5.27 -35.09
C ASP A 91 -9.25 -4.90 -36.47
N SER A 92 -10.10 -4.47 -37.39
CA SER A 92 -9.70 -4.15 -38.77
C SER A 92 -8.84 -2.88 -38.93
N SER A 93 -8.57 -2.14 -37.86
CA SER A 93 -7.97 -0.80 -37.86
C SER A 93 -7.00 -0.54 -36.70
N ILE A 94 -6.27 0.58 -36.78
CA ILE A 94 -5.37 1.13 -35.73
C ILE A 94 -4.44 0.11 -35.04
N SER A 95 -3.34 -0.23 -35.70
CA SER A 95 -2.24 -0.98 -35.06
C SER A 95 -1.25 -0.08 -34.31
N GLU A 96 -0.78 -0.53 -33.15
CA GLU A 96 0.33 0.05 -32.37
C GLU A 96 1.55 -0.91 -32.28
N LYS A 97 2.49 -0.66 -31.36
CA LYS A 97 3.73 -1.45 -31.24
C LYS A 97 3.53 -2.86 -30.69
N GLY A 98 2.39 -3.15 -30.10
CA GLY A 98 2.09 -4.46 -29.51
C GLY A 98 2.62 -4.57 -28.09
N PHE A 99 2.95 -5.79 -27.68
CA PHE A 99 3.41 -6.07 -26.33
C PHE A 99 4.59 -7.05 -26.33
N VAL A 100 5.40 -6.97 -25.28
CA VAL A 100 6.45 -7.94 -24.97
C VAL A 100 6.15 -8.51 -23.59
N GLY A 101 6.11 -9.84 -23.50
CA GLY A 101 5.90 -10.57 -22.26
C GLY A 101 7.08 -11.47 -21.96
N GLU A 102 7.59 -11.38 -20.73
CA GLU A 102 8.56 -12.33 -20.18
C GLU A 102 7.82 -13.41 -19.40
N VAL A 103 8.19 -14.66 -19.67
CA VAL A 103 7.58 -15.84 -19.04
C VAL A 103 8.61 -16.51 -18.14
N SER A 104 8.21 -16.77 -16.91
CA SER A 104 8.97 -17.60 -15.98
C SER A 104 8.06 -18.59 -15.28
N PHE A 105 8.65 -19.61 -14.67
CA PHE A 105 7.92 -20.64 -13.93
C PHE A 105 8.39 -20.65 -12.48
N SER A 106 7.45 -20.73 -11.55
CA SER A 106 7.72 -20.80 -10.12
C SER A 106 6.73 -21.73 -9.45
N TYR A 107 7.00 -22.14 -8.22
CA TYR A 107 6.06 -22.95 -7.45
C TYR A 107 4.85 -22.11 -7.02
N GLY A 108 3.66 -22.71 -7.08
CA GLY A 108 2.40 -22.06 -6.68
C GLY A 108 1.87 -22.53 -5.33
N GLU A 109 0.63 -22.13 -5.03
CA GLU A 109 -0.07 -22.40 -3.76
C GLU A 109 -0.16 -23.90 -3.43
N ALA A 110 -0.33 -24.77 -4.44
CA ALA A 110 -0.34 -26.23 -4.26
C ALA A 110 0.96 -26.79 -3.68
N SER A 111 2.09 -26.11 -3.88
CA SER A 111 3.39 -26.45 -3.29
C SER A 111 3.67 -25.68 -2.00
N GLY A 112 2.68 -24.96 -1.47
CA GLY A 112 2.81 -24.07 -0.32
C GLY A 112 3.48 -22.73 -0.62
N CYS A 113 3.85 -22.44 -1.87
CA CYS A 113 4.53 -21.21 -2.28
C CYS A 113 3.51 -20.16 -2.73
N GLY A 114 3.12 -19.30 -1.78
CA GLY A 114 2.14 -18.24 -1.98
C GLY A 114 0.68 -18.67 -1.79
N GLY A 115 -0.25 -17.79 -2.17
CA GLY A 115 -1.69 -17.99 -2.02
C GLY A 115 -2.36 -16.94 -1.12
N THR A 116 -3.61 -17.19 -0.72
CA THR A 116 -4.37 -16.28 0.16
C THR A 116 -4.68 -16.93 1.50
N ILE A 117 -4.16 -16.36 2.59
CA ILE A 117 -4.42 -16.78 3.97
C ILE A 117 -5.54 -15.91 4.54
N ARG A 118 -6.70 -16.50 4.80
CA ARG A 118 -7.83 -15.82 5.46
C ARG A 118 -7.84 -16.14 6.95
N LEU A 119 -7.71 -15.11 7.78
CA LEU A 119 -7.72 -15.22 9.24
C LEU A 119 -9.17 -15.07 9.74
N ASN A 120 -9.76 -16.18 10.18
CA ASN A 120 -11.12 -16.22 10.71
C ASN A 120 -11.11 -16.20 12.26
N LYS A 121 -12.26 -15.97 12.91
CA LYS A 121 -12.43 -16.05 14.38
C LYS A 121 -12.02 -17.39 15.03
N SER A 122 -11.88 -18.48 14.27
CA SER A 122 -11.30 -19.73 14.78
C SER A 122 -9.78 -19.63 14.98
N ASN A 123 -9.11 -18.79 14.18
CA ASN A 123 -7.66 -18.63 14.16
C ASN A 123 -7.18 -17.50 15.08
N THR A 124 -8.08 -16.75 15.72
CA THR A 124 -7.71 -15.67 16.65
C THR A 124 -7.04 -16.17 17.94
N ALA A 125 -7.29 -17.41 18.38
CA ALA A 125 -6.67 -17.97 19.59
C ALA A 125 -5.39 -18.78 19.30
N SER A 126 -5.38 -19.61 18.26
CA SER A 126 -4.24 -20.47 17.91
C SER A 126 -3.25 -19.82 16.95
N GLY A 127 -3.69 -18.89 16.10
CA GLY A 127 -2.90 -18.34 14.99
C GLY A 127 -2.74 -19.32 13.83
N TYR A 128 -2.46 -18.79 12.63
CA TYR A 128 -2.05 -19.58 11.47
C TYR A 128 -0.52 -19.77 11.51
N ILE A 129 -0.05 -20.99 11.32
CA ILE A 129 1.38 -21.28 11.26
C ILE A 129 1.80 -21.39 9.79
N LEU A 130 2.54 -20.39 9.32
CA LEU A 130 3.19 -20.41 8.02
C LEU A 130 4.57 -21.04 8.17
N LYS A 131 4.85 -22.06 7.36
CA LYS A 131 6.14 -22.74 7.31
C LYS A 131 6.75 -22.58 5.93
N THR A 132 8.06 -22.77 5.82
CA THR A 132 8.74 -22.79 4.53
C THR A 132 8.12 -23.83 3.59
N PRO A 133 7.90 -23.49 2.30
CA PRO A 133 7.49 -24.45 1.29
C PRO A 133 8.46 -25.63 1.21
N LYS A 134 7.95 -26.86 1.33
CA LYS A 134 8.76 -28.09 1.20
C LYS A 134 8.74 -28.53 -0.24
N LEU A 135 9.74 -28.07 -1.00
CA LEU A 135 9.85 -28.39 -2.42
C LEU A 135 10.64 -29.70 -2.64
N PRO A 136 10.29 -30.48 -3.68
CA PRO A 136 11.01 -31.71 -4.01
C PRO A 136 12.40 -31.43 -4.58
N VAL A 137 12.59 -30.26 -5.19
CA VAL A 137 13.85 -29.81 -5.80
C VAL A 137 14.15 -28.41 -5.31
N LYS A 138 15.41 -28.16 -4.93
CA LYS A 138 15.86 -26.84 -4.49
C LYS A 138 15.82 -25.86 -5.66
N SER A 139 15.09 -24.76 -5.47
CA SER A 139 14.88 -23.73 -6.48
C SER A 139 14.97 -22.35 -5.86
N ILE A 140 15.23 -21.35 -6.70
CA ILE A 140 15.00 -19.95 -6.39
C ILE A 140 13.50 -19.84 -6.16
N MET A 141 13.13 -19.33 -5.00
CA MET A 141 11.75 -19.16 -4.56
C MET A 141 11.40 -17.70 -4.57
N ASP A 142 10.21 -17.42 -5.05
CA ASP A 142 9.58 -16.12 -4.96
C ASP A 142 8.11 -16.29 -4.56
N CYS A 143 7.92 -16.65 -3.30
CA CYS A 143 6.61 -16.98 -2.74
C CYS A 143 5.96 -15.75 -2.11
N GLY A 144 4.68 -15.53 -2.42
CA GLY A 144 3.94 -14.38 -1.91
C GLY A 144 2.58 -14.79 -1.33
N TRP A 145 2.34 -14.51 -0.06
CA TRP A 145 1.07 -14.80 0.61
C TRP A 145 0.33 -13.50 0.93
N LEU A 146 -0.87 -13.36 0.37
CA LEU A 146 -1.82 -12.32 0.77
C LEU A 146 -2.53 -12.77 2.04
N ILE A 147 -2.48 -11.95 3.08
CA ILE A 147 -3.13 -12.21 4.36
C ILE A 147 -4.33 -11.26 4.48
N LEU A 148 -5.49 -11.84 4.74
CA LEU A 148 -6.74 -11.11 4.92
C LEU A 148 -7.27 -11.35 6.34
N ALA A 149 -7.46 -10.27 7.09
CA ALA A 149 -8.15 -10.25 8.37
C ALA A 149 -9.58 -9.69 8.21
N GLU A 150 -10.44 -10.00 9.18
CA GLU A 150 -11.78 -9.39 9.27
C GLU A 150 -11.68 -7.86 9.42
N PRO A 151 -12.69 -7.09 8.96
CA PRO A 151 -12.76 -5.66 9.20
C PRO A 151 -12.58 -5.34 10.70
N SER A 152 -11.85 -4.27 11.00
CA SER A 152 -11.45 -3.83 12.36
C SER A 152 -10.31 -4.61 13.03
N TYR A 153 -9.80 -5.66 12.39
CA TYR A 153 -8.58 -6.34 12.82
C TYR A 153 -7.39 -6.00 11.92
N VAL A 154 -6.20 -6.14 12.47
CA VAL A 154 -4.93 -6.03 11.77
C VAL A 154 -4.16 -7.34 11.85
N VAL A 155 -3.26 -7.56 10.90
CA VAL A 155 -2.44 -8.77 10.82
C VAL A 155 -1.21 -8.56 11.69
N GLN A 156 -1.00 -9.46 12.66
CA GLN A 156 0.22 -9.53 13.44
C GLN A 156 0.99 -10.78 13.05
N ILE A 157 2.31 -10.64 12.89
CA ILE A 157 3.22 -11.75 12.66
C ILE A 157 4.22 -11.88 13.80
N GLN A 158 4.64 -13.11 14.06
CA GLN A 158 5.71 -13.44 14.97
C GLN A 158 6.56 -14.54 14.38
N LEU A 159 7.86 -14.28 14.20
CA LEU A 159 8.82 -15.29 13.79
C LEU A 159 9.10 -16.24 14.97
N LEU A 160 8.81 -17.53 14.80
CA LEU A 160 9.03 -18.55 15.82
C LEU A 160 10.39 -19.23 15.65
N ASN A 161 10.74 -19.57 14.41
CA ASN A 161 12.02 -20.18 14.06
C ASN A 161 12.50 -19.64 12.71
N TYR A 162 13.82 -19.54 12.56
CA TYR A 162 14.47 -19.19 11.31
C TYR A 162 15.89 -19.75 11.29
N THR A 163 16.22 -20.53 10.27
CA THR A 163 17.54 -21.09 10.06
C THR A 163 17.96 -20.98 8.60
N GLU A 164 19.24 -20.69 8.37
CA GLU A 164 19.89 -20.69 7.07
C GLU A 164 21.14 -21.59 7.14
N ILE A 165 21.16 -22.69 6.37
CA ILE A 165 22.23 -23.69 6.40
C ILE A 165 22.72 -24.01 4.97
N PRO A 166 24.03 -23.90 4.67
CA PRO A 166 25.05 -23.26 5.48
C PRO A 166 24.78 -21.76 5.62
N LYS A 167 25.44 -21.11 6.59
CA LYS A 167 25.29 -19.66 6.80
C LYS A 167 25.59 -18.91 5.50
N CYS A 168 24.76 -17.90 5.20
CA CYS A 168 24.98 -17.03 4.06
C CYS A 168 26.44 -16.50 4.04
N PRO A 169 27.20 -16.72 2.95
CA PRO A 169 28.64 -16.40 2.90
C PRO A 169 28.94 -14.90 2.74
N VAL A 170 27.92 -14.07 2.51
CA VAL A 170 28.01 -12.61 2.33
C VAL A 170 27.47 -11.88 3.55
N ASN A 171 27.64 -10.54 3.59
CA ASN A 171 27.12 -9.71 4.69
C ASN A 171 25.64 -10.05 4.99
N THR A 172 25.41 -10.60 6.18
CA THR A 172 24.12 -11.21 6.54
C THR A 172 23.04 -10.18 6.85
N THR A 173 23.39 -8.89 7.01
CA THR A 173 22.42 -7.81 7.25
C THR A 173 21.79 -7.24 5.98
N ASP A 174 22.40 -7.48 4.81
CA ASP A 174 21.86 -7.05 3.51
C ASP A 174 20.82 -8.05 2.94
N CYS A 175 20.59 -9.17 3.62
CA CYS A 175 19.62 -10.21 3.22
C CYS A 175 19.79 -10.71 1.76
N ARG A 176 21.03 -10.92 1.32
CA ARG A 176 21.36 -11.27 -0.07
C ARG A 176 21.16 -12.73 -0.45
N CYS A 177 21.20 -13.66 0.51
CA CYS A 177 20.98 -15.08 0.22
C CYS A 177 19.49 -15.42 0.22
N SER A 178 18.77 -14.92 1.23
CA SER A 178 17.34 -15.07 1.34
C SER A 178 16.75 -13.92 2.13
N SER A 179 15.45 -13.70 1.98
CA SER A 179 14.73 -12.74 2.80
C SER A 179 13.25 -13.08 2.93
N ILE A 180 12.67 -12.80 4.10
CA ILE A 180 11.22 -12.79 4.31
C ILE A 180 10.82 -11.35 4.61
N LYS A 181 9.99 -10.76 3.75
CA LYS A 181 9.46 -9.41 3.93
C LYS A 181 8.02 -9.46 4.42
N PHE A 182 7.72 -8.66 5.44
CA PHE A 182 6.36 -8.38 5.89
C PHE A 182 5.97 -6.98 5.42
N LEU A 183 4.89 -6.87 4.66
CA LEU A 183 4.51 -5.68 3.91
C LEU A 183 3.10 -5.22 4.30
N ASP A 184 2.94 -3.90 4.46
CA ASP A 184 1.73 -3.23 4.91
C ASP A 184 0.74 -2.96 3.77
N GLY A 185 0.08 -4.02 3.30
CA GLY A 185 -0.91 -3.97 2.22
C GLY A 185 -0.96 -5.26 1.41
N PRO A 186 -1.77 -5.31 0.34
CA PRO A 186 -2.12 -6.58 -0.31
C PRO A 186 -1.08 -7.10 -1.33
N GLY A 187 0.14 -6.56 -1.38
CA GLY A 187 1.10 -6.96 -2.42
C GLY A 187 2.53 -6.52 -2.21
N ARG A 188 3.38 -6.92 -3.17
CA ARG A 188 4.85 -6.76 -3.16
C ARG A 188 5.34 -5.31 -3.21
N MET A 189 4.48 -4.39 -3.67
CA MET A 189 4.77 -2.96 -3.75
C MET A 189 4.32 -2.21 -2.49
N ALA A 190 3.68 -2.90 -1.54
CA ALA A 190 3.29 -2.30 -0.28
C ALA A 190 4.52 -1.94 0.55
N PHE A 191 4.30 -1.09 1.55
CA PHE A 191 5.36 -0.59 2.41
C PHE A 191 5.98 -1.73 3.22
N GLU A 192 7.31 -1.84 3.24
CA GLU A 192 8.02 -2.86 4.02
C GLU A 192 8.01 -2.52 5.50
N ILE A 193 7.29 -3.32 6.29
CA ILE A 193 7.27 -3.23 7.76
C ILE A 193 8.58 -3.78 8.32
N TYR A 194 8.97 -4.97 7.84
CA TYR A 194 10.20 -5.61 8.29
C TYR A 194 10.73 -6.62 7.26
N GLN A 195 12.04 -6.82 7.27
CA GLN A 195 12.74 -7.82 6.47
C GLN A 195 13.61 -8.71 7.36
N TYR A 196 13.28 -10.01 7.39
CA TYR A 196 14.05 -11.04 8.07
C TYR A 196 15.10 -11.66 7.15
N CYS A 197 16.27 -11.91 7.73
CA CYS A 197 17.32 -12.79 7.19
C CYS A 197 18.29 -13.16 8.31
N MET A 198 19.29 -14.01 8.04
CA MET A 198 20.22 -14.49 9.08
C MET A 198 20.87 -13.39 9.95
N GLY A 199 21.17 -12.21 9.40
CA GLY A 199 21.74 -11.07 10.15
C GLY A 199 20.72 -10.11 10.74
N LYS A 200 19.43 -10.32 10.48
CA LYS A 200 18.29 -9.49 10.90
C LYS A 200 17.17 -10.39 11.42
N ILE A 201 17.48 -11.18 12.44
CA ILE A 201 16.48 -11.99 13.14
C ILE A 201 15.89 -11.14 14.27
N SER A 202 14.58 -11.00 14.29
CA SER A 202 13.84 -10.26 15.32
C SER A 202 12.75 -11.16 15.90
N THR A 203 12.67 -11.22 17.23
CA THR A 203 11.68 -12.03 17.96
C THR A 203 10.40 -11.26 18.36
N PRO A 204 10.39 -9.91 18.52
CA PRO A 204 9.14 -9.15 18.63
C PRO A 204 8.15 -9.40 17.49
N SER A 205 6.87 -9.20 17.78
CA SER A 205 5.83 -9.24 16.77
C SER A 205 5.76 -7.93 15.99
N PHE A 206 5.36 -8.03 14.73
CA PHE A 206 5.14 -6.89 13.84
C PHE A 206 3.68 -6.88 13.42
N THR A 207 3.08 -5.71 13.32
CA THR A 207 1.64 -5.57 13.05
C THR A 207 1.42 -4.65 11.86
N SER A 208 0.52 -5.04 10.94
CA SER A 208 0.09 -4.20 9.83
C SER A 208 -0.78 -3.03 10.30
N SER A 209 -0.93 -2.01 9.47
CA SER A 209 -1.82 -0.88 9.74
C SER A 209 -3.27 -1.14 9.34
N GLY A 210 -3.50 -2.14 8.48
CA GLY A 210 -4.83 -2.53 8.00
C GLY A 210 -5.13 -4.01 8.13
N ASN A 211 -6.30 -4.40 7.64
CA ASN A 211 -6.80 -5.77 7.61
C ASN A 211 -6.21 -6.61 6.45
N GLU A 212 -5.26 -6.06 5.70
CA GLU A 212 -4.56 -6.74 4.62
C GLU A 212 -3.06 -6.57 4.82
N ALA A 213 -2.31 -7.66 4.64
CA ALA A 213 -0.86 -7.65 4.67
C ALA A 213 -0.30 -8.66 3.68
N PHE A 214 0.97 -8.51 3.32
CA PHE A 214 1.62 -9.42 2.37
C PHE A 214 2.93 -9.93 2.96
N ILE A 215 3.14 -11.25 2.88
CA ILE A 215 4.44 -11.86 3.17
C ILE A 215 5.09 -12.27 1.86
N ASN A 216 6.32 -11.83 1.66
CA ASN A 216 7.10 -12.18 0.48
C ASN A 216 8.39 -12.90 0.89
N PHE A 217 8.54 -14.16 0.50
CA PHE A 217 9.72 -14.96 0.74
C PHE A 217 10.52 -15.15 -0.55
N LEU A 218 11.78 -14.74 -0.49
CA LEU A 218 12.71 -14.79 -1.61
C LEU A 218 13.95 -15.61 -1.24
N THR A 219 14.38 -16.50 -2.13
CA THR A 219 15.70 -17.13 -2.07
C THR A 219 16.47 -16.81 -3.35
N TYR A 220 17.67 -16.27 -3.21
CA TYR A 220 18.54 -15.92 -4.34
C TYR A 220 19.67 -16.93 -4.52
N ASN A 221 20.09 -17.59 -3.42
CA ASN A 221 21.19 -18.52 -3.42
C ASN A 221 20.69 -19.96 -3.18
N LEU A 222 20.91 -20.83 -4.17
CA LEU A 222 20.59 -22.26 -4.11
C LEU A 222 21.52 -23.08 -3.20
N ASP A 223 22.57 -22.48 -2.66
CA ASP A 223 23.46 -23.18 -1.72
C ASP A 223 22.89 -23.15 -0.30
N VAL A 224 22.00 -22.20 0.03
CA VAL A 224 21.45 -22.02 1.39
C VAL A 224 20.07 -22.65 1.50
N ASP A 225 19.92 -23.58 2.45
CA ASP A 225 18.64 -24.11 2.88
C ASP A 225 18.05 -23.20 3.95
N VAL A 226 16.86 -22.67 3.67
CA VAL A 226 16.11 -21.82 4.59
C VAL A 226 15.00 -22.65 5.20
N ASP A 227 14.88 -22.61 6.53
CA ASP A 227 13.70 -23.13 7.23
C ASP A 227 13.20 -22.07 8.19
N PHE A 228 11.91 -21.78 8.12
CA PHE A 228 11.25 -20.79 8.94
C PHE A 228 9.87 -21.27 9.38
N GLU A 229 9.49 -20.83 10.56
CA GLU A 229 8.15 -21.01 11.11
C GLU A 229 7.69 -19.66 11.66
N MET A 230 6.54 -19.20 11.19
CA MET A 230 5.98 -17.90 11.54
C MET A 230 4.53 -18.07 11.95
N LYS A 231 4.17 -17.47 13.09
CA LYS A 231 2.80 -17.39 13.57
C LYS A 231 2.17 -16.11 13.07
N ILE A 232 1.00 -16.23 12.46
CA ILE A 232 0.19 -15.14 11.93
C ILE A 232 -1.12 -15.10 12.73
N THR A 233 -1.41 -13.98 13.35
CA THR A 233 -2.60 -13.77 14.17
C THR A 233 -3.36 -12.54 13.70
N SER A 234 -4.67 -12.56 13.93
CA SER A 234 -5.53 -11.39 13.79
C SER A 234 -5.66 -10.74 15.16
N VAL A 235 -5.32 -9.46 15.27
CA VAL A 235 -5.41 -8.69 16.52
C VAL A 235 -6.21 -7.41 16.31
N ILE A 236 -6.88 -6.94 17.36
CA ILE A 236 -7.63 -5.68 17.27
C ILE A 236 -6.63 -4.54 17.09
N SER A 237 -6.92 -3.63 16.17
CA SER A 237 -6.07 -2.46 15.93
C SER A 237 -6.02 -1.56 17.17
N ILE A 238 -4.81 -1.32 17.70
CA ILE A 238 -4.59 -0.30 18.73
C ILE A 238 -4.75 1.13 18.20
N CYS A 239 -4.74 1.30 16.87
CA CYS A 239 -4.90 2.57 16.19
C CYS A 239 -6.37 3.00 16.10
N GLY A 240 -7.32 2.12 16.44
CA GLY A 240 -8.74 2.37 16.23
C GLY A 240 -9.17 2.19 14.77
N PRO A 241 -10.33 2.77 14.36
CA PRO A 241 -10.88 2.58 13.03
C PRO A 241 -10.07 3.32 11.96
N LYS A 242 -9.85 2.64 10.81
CA LYS A 242 -9.10 3.20 9.67
C LYS A 242 -9.85 4.33 8.95
N LEU A 243 -11.18 4.20 8.80
CA LEU A 243 -12.03 5.22 8.17
C LEU A 243 -12.69 6.06 9.25
N LEU A 244 -12.51 7.38 9.14
CA LEU A 244 -13.03 8.39 10.06
C LEU A 244 -13.89 9.38 9.26
N ALA A 245 -15.05 9.76 9.79
CA ALA A 245 -15.92 10.75 9.18
C ALA A 245 -15.77 12.10 9.89
N ALA A 246 -15.35 13.12 9.17
CA ALA A 246 -15.38 14.50 9.65
C ALA A 246 -16.81 15.06 9.51
N ASN A 247 -17.27 15.76 10.55
CA ASN A 247 -18.56 16.45 10.57
C ASN A 247 -18.37 17.89 11.09
N SER A 248 -19.44 18.67 11.29
CA SER A 248 -19.31 20.07 11.73
C SER A 248 -18.80 20.26 13.17
N GLU A 249 -18.85 19.22 14.00
CA GLU A 249 -18.36 19.24 15.38
C GLU A 249 -16.87 18.91 15.43
N THR A 250 -16.16 19.45 16.43
CA THR A 250 -14.74 19.14 16.62
C THR A 250 -14.57 17.71 17.14
N GLN A 251 -13.85 16.89 16.37
CA GLN A 251 -13.49 15.52 16.72
C GLN A 251 -11.99 15.44 17.01
N ILE A 252 -11.57 14.41 17.75
CA ILE A 252 -10.19 14.27 18.22
C ILE A 252 -9.60 12.97 17.68
N LEU A 253 -8.37 13.03 17.19
CA LEU A 253 -7.53 11.86 16.88
C LEU A 253 -6.22 11.97 17.65
N THR A 254 -5.81 10.87 18.26
CA THR A 254 -4.56 10.77 19.00
C THR A 254 -3.73 9.59 18.53
N SER A 255 -2.42 9.64 18.78
CA SER A 255 -1.60 8.43 18.77
C SER A 255 -2.11 7.41 19.80
N PRO A 256 -1.82 6.11 19.60
CA PRO A 256 -2.10 5.11 20.62
C PRO A 256 -1.46 5.49 21.96
N ASN A 257 -2.15 5.17 23.05
CA ASN A 257 -1.76 5.43 24.44
C ASN A 257 -1.65 6.91 24.88
N TYR A 258 -1.83 7.88 23.98
CA TYR A 258 -1.75 9.31 24.32
C TYR A 258 -2.63 9.65 25.55
N PRO A 259 -2.13 10.40 26.55
CA PRO A 259 -0.86 11.15 26.56
C PRO A 259 0.37 10.37 27.04
N LEU A 260 0.24 9.06 27.27
CA LEU A 260 1.40 8.18 27.52
C LEU A 260 2.12 7.89 26.22
N SER A 261 3.35 7.38 26.33
CA SER A 261 4.14 7.10 25.16
C SER A 261 3.50 6.03 24.26
N TYR A 262 3.56 6.25 22.95
CA TYR A 262 3.20 5.24 21.98
C TYR A 262 4.16 4.04 22.04
N ASP A 263 3.77 2.91 21.44
CA ASP A 263 4.62 1.72 21.38
C ASP A 263 5.63 1.80 20.21
N ASN A 264 6.76 1.12 20.36
CA ASN A 264 7.73 0.97 19.26
C ASN A 264 7.12 0.12 18.14
N ASN A 265 7.56 0.34 16.90
CA ASN A 265 7.27 -0.49 15.73
C ASN A 265 5.76 -0.63 15.45
N ILE A 266 5.04 0.48 15.59
CA ILE A 266 3.64 0.58 15.22
C ILE A 266 3.51 1.35 13.91
N ILE A 267 2.63 0.86 13.05
CA ILE A 267 2.22 1.58 11.86
C ILE A 267 0.72 1.73 11.94
N CYS A 268 0.25 2.96 12.06
CA CYS A 268 -1.17 3.26 12.04
C CYS A 268 -1.51 4.03 10.77
N SER A 269 -2.65 3.71 10.17
CA SER A 269 -3.16 4.42 9.01
C SER A 269 -4.61 4.81 9.22
N TRP A 270 -4.91 6.08 8.97
CA TRP A 270 -6.24 6.64 9.04
C TRP A 270 -6.57 7.38 7.74
N THR A 271 -7.83 7.35 7.34
CA THR A 271 -8.39 8.16 6.27
C THR A 271 -9.59 8.91 6.83
N ILE A 272 -9.50 10.24 6.85
CA ILE A 272 -10.58 11.13 7.24
C ILE A 272 -11.29 11.58 5.96
N GLU A 273 -12.57 11.30 5.86
CA GLU A 273 -13.43 11.71 4.76
C GLU A 273 -14.51 12.66 5.27
N SER A 274 -14.91 13.61 4.43
CA SER A 274 -16.01 14.50 4.76
C SER A 274 -17.35 13.79 4.64
N ASP A 275 -18.22 13.93 5.65
CA ASP A 275 -19.61 13.48 5.58
C ASP A 275 -20.52 14.34 4.67
N ASN A 276 -20.01 15.47 4.15
CA ASN A 276 -20.80 16.44 3.40
C ASN A 276 -20.07 16.99 2.18
N LEU A 277 -20.69 16.82 1.01
CA LEU A 277 -20.17 17.27 -0.28
C LEU A 277 -19.91 18.78 -0.29
N GLY A 278 -18.70 19.17 -0.68
CA GLY A 278 -18.30 20.57 -0.81
C GLY A 278 -17.91 21.24 0.52
N SER A 279 -17.73 20.48 1.59
CA SER A 279 -17.05 20.95 2.79
C SER A 279 -15.57 20.57 2.77
N LEU A 280 -14.75 21.36 3.46
CA LEU A 280 -13.31 21.16 3.59
C LEU A 280 -13.03 20.48 4.93
N ILE A 281 -12.02 19.62 4.97
CA ILE A 281 -11.56 19.01 6.23
C ILE A 281 -10.46 19.89 6.79
N MET A 282 -10.67 20.43 7.99
CA MET A 282 -9.64 21.15 8.74
C MET A 282 -9.02 20.24 9.78
N LEU A 283 -7.69 20.16 9.82
CA LEU A 283 -6.91 19.58 10.90
C LEU A 283 -6.21 20.68 11.70
N ASN A 284 -6.25 20.59 13.03
CA ASN A 284 -5.55 21.45 13.95
C ASN A 284 -4.73 20.61 14.93
N PHE A 285 -3.41 20.76 14.93
CA PHE A 285 -2.53 20.09 15.88
C PHE A 285 -2.51 20.84 17.21
N THR A 286 -2.79 20.10 18.28
CA THR A 286 -2.74 20.60 19.66
C THR A 286 -1.52 20.09 20.44
N ASP A 287 -0.97 18.94 20.03
CA ASP A 287 0.26 18.38 20.60
C ASP A 287 0.95 17.49 19.54
N LEU A 288 2.28 17.58 19.43
CA LEU A 288 3.09 16.74 18.54
C LEU A 288 4.51 16.56 19.11
N ASP A 289 4.77 15.37 19.63
CA ASP A 289 6.02 14.98 20.29
C ASP A 289 6.39 13.56 19.88
N MET A 290 7.26 13.43 18.86
CA MET A 290 7.81 12.16 18.40
C MET A 290 9.27 12.00 18.86
N ALA A 291 9.75 10.75 18.94
CA ALA A 291 11.10 10.46 19.43
C ALA A 291 12.22 10.97 18.50
N ASP A 292 11.99 11.01 17.18
CA ASP A 292 12.90 11.67 16.22
C ASP A 292 12.52 13.14 16.08
N ASN A 293 13.29 14.02 16.70
CA ASN A 293 13.02 15.47 16.71
C ASN A 293 13.84 16.27 15.69
N LYS A 294 14.54 15.60 14.75
CA LYS A 294 15.42 16.29 13.79
C LYS A 294 14.92 16.18 12.35
N ASP A 295 14.92 14.97 11.81
CA ASP A 295 14.76 14.76 10.36
C ASP A 295 13.44 14.04 10.01
N CYS A 296 12.63 13.66 11.01
CA CYS A 296 11.41 12.87 10.85
C CYS A 296 11.63 11.59 9.99
N LYS A 297 12.77 10.91 10.19
CA LYS A 297 13.17 9.73 9.42
C LYS A 297 12.78 8.44 10.12
N SER A 298 12.95 8.39 11.44
CA SER A 298 12.63 7.23 12.26
C SER A 298 11.14 7.22 12.63
N ASP A 299 10.76 8.19 13.46
CA ASP A 299 9.40 8.33 13.98
C ASP A 299 8.75 9.56 13.37
N TYR A 300 7.63 9.37 12.70
CA TYR A 300 6.93 10.47 12.02
C TYR A 300 5.45 10.19 11.83
N LEU A 301 4.68 11.27 11.76
CA LEU A 301 3.33 11.29 11.24
C LEU A 301 3.37 11.86 9.81
N GLU A 302 3.12 11.00 8.83
CA GLU A 302 2.95 11.42 7.44
C GLU A 302 1.49 11.80 7.19
N ILE A 303 1.28 12.92 6.51
CA ILE A 303 -0.04 13.43 6.17
C ILE A 303 -0.08 13.69 4.67
N GLN A 304 -1.01 13.03 4.02
CA GLN A 304 -1.31 13.22 2.61
C GLN A 304 -2.70 13.84 2.47
N TYR A 305 -2.79 14.97 1.78
CA TYR A 305 -4.01 15.73 1.64
C TYR A 305 -4.08 16.39 0.25
N GLU A 306 -5.29 16.69 -0.19
CA GLU A 306 -5.53 17.35 -1.47
C GLU A 306 -5.88 18.80 -1.23
N GLN A 307 -5.17 19.70 -1.91
CA GLN A 307 -5.43 21.12 -1.84
C GLN A 307 -5.25 21.72 -3.24
N PHE A 308 -6.23 22.47 -3.73
CA PHE A 308 -6.16 23.11 -5.06
C PHE A 308 -5.96 22.12 -6.22
N MET A 309 -6.59 20.95 -6.14
CA MET A 309 -6.39 19.83 -7.09
C MET A 309 -4.94 19.29 -7.16
N GLU A 310 -4.08 19.67 -6.21
CA GLU A 310 -2.75 19.10 -6.02
C GLU A 310 -2.72 18.19 -4.80
N LEU A 311 -1.89 17.15 -4.87
CA LEU A 311 -1.69 16.19 -3.79
C LEU A 311 -0.41 16.53 -3.04
N TYR A 312 -0.53 16.85 -1.76
CA TYR A 312 0.59 17.15 -0.88
C TYR A 312 0.89 15.94 0.02
N SER A 313 2.16 15.70 0.31
CA SER A 313 2.61 14.78 1.36
C SER A 313 3.68 15.44 2.21
N ILE A 314 3.50 15.40 3.53
CA ILE A 314 4.40 16.00 4.52
C ILE A 314 4.65 15.02 5.67
N LYS A 315 5.84 15.07 6.28
CA LYS A 315 6.19 14.30 7.48
C LYS A 315 6.39 15.24 8.66
N LEU A 316 5.74 14.95 9.77
CA LEU A 316 5.76 15.74 10.99
C LEU A 316 6.29 14.92 12.16
N CYS A 317 7.11 15.51 13.02
CA CYS A 317 7.71 14.82 14.17
C CYS A 317 8.00 15.73 15.38
N HIS A 318 7.91 17.06 15.24
CA HIS A 318 8.20 18.00 16.32
C HIS A 318 7.19 19.16 16.37
N ASN A 319 7.14 19.88 17.49
CA ASN A 319 6.19 20.96 17.73
C ASN A 319 6.23 22.09 16.69
N ASP A 320 7.39 22.40 16.11
CA ASP A 320 7.48 23.43 15.06
C ASP A 320 6.79 23.00 13.75
N HIS A 321 6.33 21.75 13.63
CA HIS A 321 5.52 21.25 12.52
C HIS A 321 4.00 21.38 12.76
N MET A 322 3.56 22.02 13.84
CA MET A 322 2.14 22.21 14.12
C MET A 322 1.56 23.41 13.34
N PHE A 323 1.00 23.13 12.17
CA PHE A 323 0.20 24.08 11.40
C PHE A 323 -1.17 23.50 11.03
N ASN A 324 -2.12 24.38 10.70
CA ASN A 324 -3.45 23.96 10.27
C ASN A 324 -3.38 23.43 8.84
N ILE A 325 -3.95 22.25 8.62
CA ILE A 325 -4.05 21.61 7.30
C ILE A 325 -5.50 21.68 6.86
N ILE A 326 -5.71 22.03 5.60
CA ILE A 326 -7.04 22.10 4.98
C ILE A 326 -7.01 21.20 3.75
N SER A 327 -7.96 20.26 3.66
CA SER A 327 -8.09 19.34 2.54
C SER A 327 -9.46 19.44 1.87
N ASP A 328 -9.48 19.25 0.56
CA ASP A 328 -10.66 19.40 -0.29
C ASP A 328 -11.59 18.19 -0.23
N ASN A 329 -11.03 16.98 -0.07
CA ASN A 329 -11.78 15.72 -0.19
C ASN A 329 -11.56 14.79 1.01
N TYR A 330 -10.32 14.34 1.20
CA TYR A 330 -9.96 13.40 2.25
C TYR A 330 -8.57 13.73 2.79
N VAL A 331 -8.25 13.25 3.99
CA VAL A 331 -6.90 13.29 4.54
C VAL A 331 -6.46 11.88 4.91
N LYS A 332 -5.30 11.46 4.42
CA LYS A 332 -4.65 10.22 4.84
C LYS A 332 -3.57 10.56 5.85
N LEU A 333 -3.59 9.90 6.99
CA LEU A 333 -2.58 10.01 8.03
C LEU A 333 -1.90 8.65 8.19
N LYS A 334 -0.58 8.65 8.31
CA LYS A 334 0.22 7.45 8.59
C LYS A 334 1.22 7.73 9.70
N LEU A 335 1.02 7.12 10.87
CA LEU A 335 2.03 7.09 11.92
C LEU A 335 2.99 5.95 11.63
N HIS A 336 4.28 6.24 11.70
CA HIS A 336 5.36 5.27 11.61
C HIS A 336 6.29 5.45 12.80
N THR A 337 6.56 4.38 13.55
CA THR A 337 7.53 4.37 14.65
C THR A 337 8.55 3.26 14.45
N ASP A 338 9.79 3.51 14.87
CA ASP A 338 10.87 2.54 14.76
C ASP A 338 10.97 1.62 15.99
N LEU A 339 12.05 0.83 16.10
CA LEU A 339 12.24 -0.15 17.17
C LEU A 339 12.76 0.44 18.50
N GLN A 340 13.12 1.72 18.55
CA GLN A 340 13.81 2.32 19.69
C GLN A 340 13.34 3.73 20.04
N LYS A 341 13.11 3.94 21.33
CA LYS A 341 12.65 5.21 21.94
C LYS A 341 11.25 5.57 21.49
N THR A 342 10.46 6.02 22.44
CA THR A 342 9.11 6.48 22.18
C THR A 342 8.90 7.80 22.89
N SER A 343 7.92 8.56 22.43
CA SER A 343 7.51 9.82 23.06
C SER A 343 5.99 9.86 23.17
N LYS A 344 5.43 10.98 23.63
CA LYS A 344 3.99 11.12 23.92
C LYS A 344 3.12 10.90 22.68
N GLY A 345 3.63 11.21 21.50
CA GLY A 345 2.94 11.11 20.22
C GLY A 345 2.19 12.39 19.87
N PHE A 346 0.96 12.26 19.38
CA PHE A 346 0.22 13.41 18.86
C PHE A 346 -1.22 13.48 19.36
N ARG A 347 -1.74 14.70 19.40
CA ARG A 347 -3.17 15.00 19.50
C ARG A 347 -3.55 16.06 18.48
N LEU A 348 -4.46 15.71 17.60
CA LEU A 348 -5.05 16.63 16.63
C LEU A 348 -6.57 16.66 16.75
N GLU A 349 -7.11 17.79 16.34
CA GLU A 349 -8.53 18.05 16.23
C GLU A 349 -8.90 18.16 14.74
N TYR A 350 -10.02 17.57 14.35
CA TYR A 350 -10.51 17.63 12.97
C TYR A 350 -12.00 17.92 12.92
N LYS A 351 -12.44 18.59 11.84
CA LYS A 351 -13.85 18.87 11.54
C LYS A 351 -14.03 19.32 10.09
N ASN A 352 -15.27 19.27 9.63
CA ASN A 352 -15.71 19.92 8.41
C ASN A 352 -15.83 21.44 8.63
N THR A 353 -15.35 22.18 7.66
CA THR A 353 -15.48 23.63 7.60
C THR A 353 -15.82 24.07 6.17
N TYR A 354 -16.44 25.24 6.05
CA TYR A 354 -16.68 25.89 4.75
C TYR A 354 -15.72 27.06 4.52
N CYS A 355 -15.19 27.64 5.60
CA CYS A 355 -14.20 28.70 5.59
C CYS A 355 -13.29 28.50 6.81
N PRO A 356 -11.95 28.49 6.67
CA PRO A 356 -11.08 28.40 7.83
C PRO A 356 -11.12 29.69 8.67
N PRO A 357 -11.55 29.64 9.96
CA PRO A 357 -11.94 30.85 10.67
C PRO A 357 -10.78 31.58 11.37
N VAL A 358 -9.73 30.88 11.82
CA VAL A 358 -8.65 31.46 12.63
C VAL A 358 -7.30 30.78 12.36
N TYR A 359 -6.26 31.60 12.20
CA TYR A 359 -4.86 31.18 12.09
C TYR A 359 -4.07 31.79 13.26
N ASP A 360 -3.58 30.95 14.17
CA ASP A 360 -2.92 31.37 15.42
C ASP A 360 -1.50 30.79 15.59
N LYS A 361 -1.01 30.06 14.59
CA LYS A 361 0.31 29.42 14.56
C LYS A 361 1.37 30.36 13.98
N HIS A 362 2.65 30.06 14.25
CA HIS A 362 3.79 30.87 13.81
C HIS A 362 3.89 30.99 12.28
N TYR A 363 3.36 30.01 11.54
CA TYR A 363 3.19 30.05 10.09
C TYR A 363 1.93 29.27 9.68
N GLY A 364 1.41 29.56 8.51
CA GLY A 364 0.23 28.87 7.96
C GLY A 364 -0.06 29.35 6.54
N ARG A 365 -0.95 28.63 5.84
CA ARG A 365 -1.41 28.98 4.50
C ARG A 365 -2.90 29.27 4.53
N VAL A 366 -3.31 30.45 4.06
CA VAL A 366 -4.72 30.78 3.87
C VAL A 366 -5.14 30.35 2.47
N ALA A 367 -6.10 29.44 2.39
CA ALA A 367 -6.70 29.01 1.13
C ALA A 367 -8.10 29.61 0.98
N ILE A 368 -8.33 30.34 -0.11
CA ILE A 368 -9.65 30.88 -0.46
C ILE A 368 -10.14 30.09 -1.67
N TYR A 369 -11.24 29.38 -1.51
CA TYR A 369 -11.81 28.55 -2.57
C TYR A 369 -12.90 29.30 -3.32
N SER A 370 -12.71 29.49 -4.62
CA SER A 370 -13.68 30.10 -5.52
C SER A 370 -14.53 29.06 -6.27
N GLY A 371 -14.90 27.94 -5.62
CA GLY A 371 -15.56 26.79 -6.26
C GLY A 371 -16.83 26.29 -5.55
N ARG A 372 -17.96 26.37 -6.26
CA ARG A 372 -19.28 25.74 -6.03
C ARG A 372 -20.06 26.10 -4.75
N ASN A 373 -20.24 27.39 -4.48
CA ASN A 373 -21.53 27.98 -4.12
C ASN A 373 -21.36 29.49 -3.95
N HIS A 374 -21.79 30.25 -4.96
CA HIS A 374 -21.79 31.71 -4.93
C HIS A 374 -22.80 32.21 -3.90
N ASN A 375 -22.31 32.78 -2.79
CA ASN A 375 -22.93 33.80 -1.89
C ASN A 375 -22.49 33.68 -0.42
N ARG A 376 -21.24 33.32 -0.11
CA ARG A 376 -20.73 33.35 1.27
C ARG A 376 -19.48 34.21 1.37
N GLU A 377 -19.53 35.21 2.25
CA GLU A 377 -18.34 35.94 2.70
C GLU A 377 -17.57 35.03 3.67
N CYS A 378 -16.32 34.69 3.34
CA CYS A 378 -15.41 34.04 4.27
C CYS A 378 -14.56 35.11 4.96
N THR A 379 -14.69 35.24 6.27
CA THR A 379 -13.77 36.04 7.10
C THR A 379 -12.81 35.10 7.81
N PHE A 380 -11.52 35.39 7.76
CA PHE A 380 -10.50 34.71 8.54
C PHE A 380 -9.77 35.72 9.44
N SER A 381 -9.35 35.28 10.62
CA SER A 381 -8.57 36.08 11.56
C SER A 381 -7.18 35.49 11.73
N ILE A 382 -6.13 36.31 11.67
CA ILE A 382 -4.77 35.91 12.04
C ILE A 382 -4.49 36.47 13.43
N ILE A 383 -4.27 35.61 14.42
CA ILE A 383 -4.04 35.98 15.81
C ILE A 383 -2.56 35.74 16.14
N LEU A 384 -1.87 36.79 16.57
CA LEU A 384 -0.47 36.70 16.99
C LEU A 384 -0.38 36.31 18.46
N SER A 385 0.52 35.38 18.79
CA SER A 385 0.79 34.95 20.17
C SER A 385 1.39 36.05 21.06
N GLN A 386 1.96 37.10 20.45
CA GLN A 386 2.57 38.24 21.13
C GLN A 386 2.29 39.54 20.38
N GLN A 387 2.08 40.64 21.12
CA GLN A 387 1.73 41.96 20.55
C GLN A 387 2.82 42.59 19.68
N ASN A 388 4.07 42.14 19.80
CA ASN A 388 5.22 42.72 19.09
C ASN A 388 5.56 42.01 17.77
N LEU A 389 4.80 40.98 17.40
CA LEU A 389 5.00 40.26 16.14
C LEU A 389 4.29 41.01 15.00
N THR A 390 4.78 40.84 13.78
CA THR A 390 4.16 41.39 12.57
C THR A 390 3.82 40.26 11.60
N ILE A 391 2.75 40.42 10.83
CA ILE A 391 2.32 39.42 9.85
C ILE A 391 3.00 39.73 8.52
N SER A 392 3.73 38.76 7.97
CA SER A 392 4.20 38.79 6.59
C SER A 392 3.31 37.86 5.76
N ALA A 393 2.63 38.41 4.76
CA ALA A 393 1.79 37.64 3.84
C ALA A 393 2.40 37.67 2.43
N TYR A 394 2.48 36.50 1.80
CA TYR A 394 2.92 36.35 0.42
C TYR A 394 1.80 35.68 -0.38
N PHE A 395 1.47 36.27 -1.52
CA PHE A 395 0.52 35.67 -2.46
C PHE A 395 1.29 34.73 -3.38
N LEU A 396 0.97 33.45 -3.31
CA LEU A 396 1.43 32.47 -4.29
C LEU A 396 0.49 32.58 -5.48
N ASN A 397 0.90 33.28 -6.53
CA ASN A 397 0.19 33.22 -7.81
C ASN A 397 0.39 31.81 -8.38
N SER A 398 -0.73 31.15 -8.69
CA SER A 398 -0.77 29.94 -9.53
C SER A 398 -0.97 30.36 -10.97
#